data_AF-A0A520GW37-F1
#
_entry.id   AF-A0A520GW37-F1
#
_cell.length_a   1.000
_cell.length_b   1.000
_cell.length_c   1.000
_cell.angle_alpha   90.00
_cell.angle_beta   90.00
_cell.angle_gamma   90.00
#
_symmetry.space_group_name_H-M   'P 1'
#
loop_
_entity.id
_entity.type
_entity.pdbx_description
1 polymer ?
#
loop_
_entity_poly.entity_id
_entity_poly.type
_entity_poly.pdbx_seq_one_letter_code
_entity_poly.pdbx_strand_id
1 'polypeptide(L)'
;MQYLYGSGEAAASSLQAYLLLNDWMAGKAAARQAGQPITSVVLAPGATLAAPRYLPCGEQPLAVVLDVDETSLLNLGYEDTVRDREGFDAARWSAWERTGAGAVAAVPGVLEAKAVARAVGVTFVFNTNRS
;
A
#
# COMPACT_ATOMS: atom_id res chain seq x y z
N MET A 1 -4.00 -11.57 -16.91
CA MET A 1 -4.18 -11.12 -15.51
C MET A 1 -5.27 -11.89 -14.73
N GLN A 2 -5.64 -13.11 -15.13
CA GLN A 2 -6.76 -13.84 -14.52
C GLN A 2 -6.54 -14.18 -13.04
N TYR A 3 -5.29 -14.42 -12.63
CA TYR A 3 -4.97 -14.65 -11.22
C TYR A 3 -5.24 -13.38 -10.38
N LEU A 4 -4.56 -12.26 -10.68
CA LEU A 4 -4.62 -11.05 -9.86
C LEU A 4 -6.06 -10.49 -9.72
N TYR A 5 -6.82 -10.43 -10.80
CA TYR A 5 -8.14 -9.78 -10.82
C TYR A 5 -9.33 -10.75 -10.72
N GLY A 6 -9.10 -12.06 -10.84
CA GLY A 6 -10.19 -13.04 -10.96
C GLY A 6 -10.11 -14.22 -10.00
N SER A 7 -9.02 -14.39 -9.25
CA SER A 7 -8.86 -15.53 -8.33
C SER A 7 -9.18 -15.16 -6.89
N GLY A 8 -9.75 -16.12 -6.17
CA GLY A 8 -9.96 -16.00 -4.72
C GLY A 8 -8.62 -15.99 -3.96
N GLU A 9 -7.60 -16.65 -4.50
CA GLU A 9 -6.26 -16.74 -3.93
C GLU A 9 -5.54 -15.38 -3.92
N ALA A 10 -5.65 -14.59 -4.99
CA ALA A 10 -5.09 -13.25 -5.03
C ALA A 10 -5.79 -12.34 -4.01
N ALA A 11 -7.13 -12.41 -3.95
CA ALA A 11 -7.91 -11.65 -2.97
C ALA A 11 -7.56 -12.06 -1.53
N ALA A 12 -7.44 -13.36 -1.25
CA ALA A 12 -7.06 -13.88 0.06
C ALA A 12 -5.65 -13.43 0.47
N SER A 13 -4.69 -13.45 -0.47
CA SER A 13 -3.32 -13.00 -0.22
C SER A 13 -3.27 -11.50 0.09
N SER A 14 -4.06 -10.71 -0.63
CA SER A 14 -4.20 -9.27 -0.40
C SER A 14 -4.83 -8.97 0.97
N LEU A 15 -5.93 -9.64 1.31
CA LEU A 15 -6.56 -9.53 2.63
C LEU A 15 -5.60 -9.91 3.75
N GLN A 16 -4.83 -10.99 3.59
CA GLN A 16 -3.83 -11.41 4.57
C GLN A 16 -2.80 -10.30 4.83
N ALA A 17 -2.29 -9.65 3.78
CA ALA A 17 -1.34 -8.56 3.92
C ALA A 17 -1.94 -7.38 4.72
N TYR A 18 -3.19 -6.98 4.40
CA TYR A 18 -3.84 -5.87 5.09
C TYR A 18 -4.27 -6.20 6.52
N LEU A 19 -4.65 -7.44 6.82
CA LEU A 19 -4.90 -7.87 8.20
C LEU A 19 -3.63 -7.80 9.05
N LEU A 20 -2.48 -8.24 8.52
CA LEU A 20 -1.20 -8.10 9.21
C LEU A 20 -0.81 -6.63 9.42
N LEU A 21 -1.09 -5.77 8.43
CA LEU A 21 -0.88 -4.33 8.57
C LEU A 21 -1.76 -3.73 9.68
N ASN A 22 -3.01 -4.17 9.79
CA ASN A 22 -3.94 -3.71 10.83
C ASN A 22 -3.41 -4.02 12.24
N ASP A 23 -2.99 -5.26 12.47
CA ASP A 23 -2.40 -5.69 13.74
C ASP A 23 -1.14 -4.89 14.05
N TRP A 24 -0.29 -4.67 13.04
CA TRP A 24 0.94 -3.89 13.20
C TRP A 24 0.67 -2.42 13.57
N MET A 25 -0.29 -1.78 12.89
CA MET A 25 -0.70 -0.39 13.19
C MET A 25 -1.25 -0.27 14.61
N ALA A 26 -2.18 -1.16 14.98
CA ALA A 26 -2.78 -1.17 16.31
C ALA A 26 -1.72 -1.40 17.40
N GLY A 27 -0.81 -2.35 17.17
CA GLY A 27 0.30 -2.63 18.07
C GLY A 27 1.25 -1.43 18.25
N LYS A 28 1.62 -0.74 17.17
CA LYS A 28 2.47 0.46 17.23
C LYS A 28 1.78 1.63 17.93
N ALA A 29 0.48 1.83 17.68
CA ALA A 29 -0.30 2.85 18.36
C ALA A 29 -0.42 2.57 19.87
N ALA A 30 -0.71 1.33 20.26
CA ALA A 30 -0.78 0.92 21.66
C ALA A 30 0.59 1.08 22.37
N ALA A 31 1.68 0.65 21.71
CA ALA A 31 3.03 0.82 22.25
C ALA A 31 3.38 2.30 22.48
N ARG A 32 3.01 3.19 21.55
CA ARG A 32 3.19 4.64 21.72
C ARG A 32 2.39 5.18 22.91
N GLN A 33 1.13 4.77 23.07
CA GLN A 33 0.30 5.17 24.22
C GLN A 33 0.88 4.69 25.55
N ALA A 34 1.55 3.53 25.55
CA ALA A 34 2.24 2.99 26.71
C ALA A 34 3.64 3.61 26.96
N GLY A 35 4.06 4.60 26.17
CA GLY A 35 5.39 5.23 26.29
C GLY A 35 6.55 4.30 25.89
N GLN A 36 6.28 3.24 25.15
CA GLN A 36 7.31 2.30 24.71
C GLN A 36 8.06 2.85 23.49
N PRO A 37 9.37 2.57 23.38
CA PRO A 37 10.12 2.93 22.20
C PRO A 37 9.59 2.18 20.98
N ILE A 38 9.31 2.91 19.90
CA ILE A 38 8.87 2.33 18.64
C ILE A 38 9.83 2.69 17.51
N THR A 39 10.25 1.66 16.79
CA THR A 39 11.03 1.76 15.55
C THR A 39 10.12 2.05 14.36
N SER A 40 10.62 2.90 13.46
CA SER A 40 10.06 3.12 12.12
C SER A 40 10.53 2.05 11.14
N VAL A 41 10.13 2.18 9.88
CA VAL A 41 10.65 1.39 8.75
C VAL A 41 11.65 2.19 7.89
N VAL A 42 12.04 3.39 8.33
CA VAL A 42 13.03 4.23 7.64
C VAL A 42 14.42 3.72 7.99
N LEU A 43 15.21 3.36 6.98
CA LEU A 43 16.58 2.91 7.17
C LEU A 43 17.45 4.03 7.76
N ALA A 44 18.23 3.70 8.79
CA ALA A 44 19.20 4.60 9.36
C ALA A 44 20.38 4.81 8.40
N PRO A 45 21.10 5.95 8.47
CA PRO A 45 22.31 6.16 7.69
C PRO A 45 23.31 5.00 7.81
N GLY A 46 23.82 4.54 6.67
CA GLY A 46 24.75 3.41 6.59
C GLY A 46 24.15 2.03 6.87
N ALA A 47 22.82 1.89 6.98
CA ALA A 47 22.18 0.59 6.98
C ALA A 47 22.30 -0.09 5.60
N THR A 48 22.39 -1.42 5.60
CA THR A 48 22.43 -2.23 4.36
C THR A 48 21.38 -3.31 4.42
N LEU A 49 21.09 -3.96 3.29
CA LEU A 49 20.17 -5.10 3.26
C LEU A 49 20.64 -6.28 4.14
N ALA A 50 21.96 -6.48 4.25
CA ALA A 50 22.55 -7.52 5.09
C ALA A 50 22.64 -7.14 6.58
N ALA A 51 22.59 -5.84 6.89
CA ALA A 51 22.63 -5.31 8.26
C ALA A 51 21.62 -4.16 8.40
N PRO A 52 20.30 -4.47 8.38
CA PRO A 52 19.28 -3.45 8.42
C PRO A 52 19.25 -2.78 9.80
N ARG A 53 19.20 -1.45 9.81
CA ARG A 53 18.97 -0.63 11.00
C ARG A 53 17.93 0.41 10.65
N TYR A 54 17.01 0.66 11.57
CA TYR A 54 15.90 1.58 11.36
C TYR A 54 15.94 2.73 12.36
N LEU A 55 15.48 3.89 11.95
CA LEU A 55 15.34 5.05 12.83
C LEU A 55 14.19 4.84 13.82
N PRO A 56 14.27 5.38 15.05
CA PRO A 56 13.11 5.45 15.94
C PRO A 56 12.04 6.38 15.33
N CYS A 57 10.76 6.14 15.62
CA CYS A 57 9.71 7.09 15.24
C CYS A 57 9.77 8.39 16.07
N GLY A 58 10.45 8.39 17.22
CA GLY A 58 10.48 9.53 18.15
C GLY A 58 9.07 9.97 18.55
N GLU A 59 8.84 11.29 18.62
CA GLU A 59 7.54 11.91 18.92
C GLU A 59 6.70 12.20 17.66
N GLN A 60 7.15 11.77 16.47
CA GLN A 60 6.43 12.07 15.24
C GLN A 60 5.06 11.34 15.20
N PRO A 61 4.06 11.92 14.51
CA PRO A 61 2.81 11.23 14.22
C PRO A 61 3.05 9.90 13.51
N LEU A 62 2.23 8.89 13.81
CA LEU A 62 2.34 7.60 13.15
C LEU A 62 1.79 7.69 11.72
N ALA A 63 2.53 7.14 10.77
CA ALA A 63 2.13 7.08 9.39
C ALA A 63 2.50 5.73 8.76
N VAL A 64 1.71 5.34 7.76
CA VAL A 64 2.01 4.25 6.83
C VAL A 64 2.10 4.84 5.44
N VAL A 65 3.18 4.53 4.73
CA VAL A 65 3.34 4.92 3.32
C VAL A 65 2.85 3.77 2.46
N LEU A 66 1.94 4.07 1.54
CA LEU A 66 1.40 3.11 0.58
C LEU A 66 1.68 3.59 -0.84
N ASP A 67 2.05 2.66 -1.71
CA ASP A 67 1.89 2.87 -3.15
C ASP A 67 0.39 2.87 -3.51
N VAL A 68 0.06 3.44 -4.66
CA VAL A 68 -1.31 3.48 -5.17
C VAL A 68 -1.58 2.33 -6.12
N ASP A 69 -0.78 2.17 -7.16
CA ASP A 69 -1.02 1.22 -8.24
C ASP A 69 -0.81 -0.23 -7.79
N GLU A 70 -1.81 -1.07 -8.00
CA GLU A 70 -1.88 -2.48 -7.56
C GLU A 70 -1.68 -2.71 -6.05
N THR A 71 -1.57 -1.63 -5.26
CA THR A 71 -1.37 -1.67 -3.80
C THR A 71 -2.58 -1.10 -3.08
N SER A 72 -3.01 0.11 -3.43
CA SER A 72 -4.23 0.73 -2.89
C SER A 72 -5.40 0.67 -3.86
N LEU A 73 -5.11 0.73 -5.17
CA LEU A 73 -6.07 0.65 -6.26
C LEU A 73 -5.66 -0.42 -7.25
N LEU A 74 -6.63 -1.20 -7.73
CA LEU A 74 -6.46 -2.08 -8.88
C LEU A 74 -6.80 -1.30 -10.16
N ASN A 75 -5.88 -1.30 -11.12
CA ASN A 75 -6.01 -0.57 -12.39
C ASN A 75 -6.70 -1.44 -13.45
N LEU A 76 -8.03 -1.56 -13.37
CA LEU A 76 -8.79 -2.47 -14.20
C LEU A 76 -8.85 -2.01 -15.67
N GLY A 77 -8.75 -2.96 -16.58
CA GLY A 77 -8.86 -2.75 -18.02
C GLY A 77 -7.62 -2.14 -18.68
N TYR A 78 -6.64 -1.59 -17.95
CA TYR A 78 -5.37 -1.18 -18.57
C TYR A 78 -4.55 -2.39 -19.01
N GLU A 79 -4.67 -3.50 -18.29
CA GLU A 79 -4.02 -4.77 -18.58
C GLU A 79 -4.51 -5.48 -19.84
N ASP A 80 -5.64 -5.05 -20.42
CA ASP A 80 -6.21 -5.68 -21.61
C ASP A 80 -5.22 -5.69 -22.78
N THR A 81 -4.18 -4.88 -22.73
CA THR A 81 -3.20 -4.79 -23.81
C THR A 81 -2.22 -5.95 -23.82
N VAL A 82 -2.21 -6.75 -22.74
CA VAL A 82 -1.60 -8.09 -22.74
C VAL A 82 -2.32 -8.99 -23.75
N ARG A 83 -3.64 -8.85 -23.95
CA ARG A 83 -4.40 -9.59 -24.97
C ARG A 83 -3.89 -9.23 -26.37
N ASP A 84 -3.59 -7.95 -26.57
CA ASP A 84 -3.22 -7.40 -27.87
C ASP A 84 -1.69 -7.47 -28.12
N ARG A 85 -0.93 -8.11 -27.19
CA ARG A 85 0.54 -8.25 -27.19
C ARG A 85 1.29 -6.92 -27.22
N GLU A 86 0.64 -5.86 -26.78
CA GLU A 86 1.24 -4.55 -26.64
C GLU A 86 1.89 -4.43 -25.26
N GLY A 87 3.10 -3.87 -25.24
CA GLY A 87 3.80 -3.54 -24.00
C GLY A 87 3.21 -2.32 -23.29
N PHE A 88 3.87 -1.91 -22.21
CA PHE A 88 3.57 -0.65 -21.54
C PHE A 88 3.86 0.54 -22.47
N ASP A 89 2.92 1.49 -22.54
CA ASP A 89 3.07 2.77 -23.23
C ASP A 89 2.68 3.92 -22.29
N ALA A 90 3.59 4.87 -22.08
CA ALA A 90 3.40 5.95 -21.12
C ALA A 90 2.31 6.95 -21.53
N ALA A 91 2.12 7.19 -22.83
CA ALA A 91 1.10 8.12 -23.31
C ALA A 91 -0.29 7.50 -23.16
N ARG A 92 -0.42 6.20 -23.46
CA ARG A 92 -1.64 5.43 -23.23
C ARG A 92 -1.95 5.32 -21.74
N TRP A 93 -0.95 5.06 -20.90
CA TRP A 93 -1.10 5.10 -19.44
C TRP A 93 -1.64 6.46 -18.99
N SER A 94 -1.01 7.56 -19.42
CA SER A 94 -1.44 8.91 -19.05
C SER A 94 -2.89 9.20 -19.47
N ALA A 95 -3.30 8.72 -20.66
CA ALA A 95 -4.67 8.86 -21.14
C ALA A 95 -5.66 8.02 -20.31
N TRP A 96 -5.30 6.77 -19.99
CA TRP A 96 -6.08 5.90 -19.13
C TRP A 96 -6.19 6.47 -17.71
N GLU A 97 -5.10 6.95 -17.12
CA GLU A 97 -5.07 7.49 -15.76
C GLU A 97 -6.02 8.68 -15.59
N ARG A 98 -6.07 9.58 -16.60
CA ARG A 98 -6.94 10.76 -16.60
C ARG A 98 -8.44 10.44 -16.78
N THR A 99 -8.77 9.34 -17.44
CA THR A 99 -10.15 9.05 -17.88
C THR A 99 -10.75 7.79 -17.23
N GLY A 100 -9.89 6.92 -16.73
CA GLY A 100 -10.18 5.59 -16.19
C GLY A 100 -10.51 5.58 -14.70
N ALA A 101 -10.87 6.73 -14.10
CA ALA A 101 -11.29 6.78 -12.70
C ALA A 101 -12.53 5.90 -12.40
N GLY A 102 -13.33 5.57 -13.42
CA GLY A 102 -14.43 4.59 -13.31
C GLY A 102 -13.99 3.13 -13.48
N ALA A 103 -12.74 2.88 -13.85
CA ALA A 103 -12.14 1.58 -14.10
C ALA A 103 -11.09 1.23 -13.02
N VAL A 104 -11.30 1.68 -11.79
CA VAL A 104 -10.48 1.28 -10.64
C VAL A 104 -11.34 0.61 -9.57
N ALA A 105 -10.74 -0.32 -8.85
CA ALA A 105 -11.31 -0.91 -7.65
C ALA A 105 -10.34 -0.72 -6.48
N ALA A 106 -10.87 -0.67 -5.25
CA ALA A 106 -10.00 -0.74 -4.09
C ALA A 106 -9.35 -2.13 -4.01
N VAL A 107 -8.06 -2.18 -3.68
CA VAL A 107 -7.38 -3.45 -3.41
C VAL A 107 -8.05 -4.12 -2.19
N PRO A 108 -8.35 -5.44 -2.24
CA PRO A 108 -9.01 -6.12 -1.12
C PRO A 108 -8.32 -5.89 0.22
N GLY A 109 -9.06 -5.38 1.22
CA GLY A 109 -8.55 -5.09 2.56
C GLY A 109 -8.06 -3.66 2.79
N VAL A 110 -7.81 -2.86 1.75
CA VAL A 110 -7.27 -1.49 1.94
C VAL A 110 -8.27 -0.53 2.59
N LEU A 111 -9.57 -0.70 2.34
CA LEU A 111 -10.61 0.17 2.91
C LEU A 111 -10.82 -0.14 4.39
N GLU A 112 -10.80 -1.42 4.75
CA GLU A 112 -10.81 -1.89 6.13
C GLU A 112 -9.56 -1.38 6.87
N ALA A 113 -8.39 -1.47 6.24
CA ALA A 113 -7.15 -0.96 6.81
C ALA A 113 -7.19 0.56 7.02
N LYS A 114 -7.78 1.31 6.08
CA LYS A 114 -8.00 2.76 6.24
C LYS A 114 -8.92 3.07 7.42
N ALA A 115 -9.94 2.24 7.67
CA ALA A 115 -10.82 2.40 8.83
C ALA A 115 -10.07 2.14 10.15
N VAL A 116 -9.25 1.07 10.20
CA VAL A 116 -8.38 0.78 11.36
C VAL A 116 -7.39 1.91 11.60
N ALA A 117 -6.68 2.36 10.56
CA ALA A 117 -5.71 3.44 10.65
C ALA A 117 -6.30 4.70 11.29
N ARG A 118 -7.51 5.11 10.85
CA ARG A 118 -8.25 6.23 11.44
C ARG A 118 -8.59 6.00 12.91
N ALA A 119 -9.02 4.79 13.26
CA ALA A 119 -9.39 4.46 14.64
C ALA A 119 -8.19 4.48 15.60
N VAL A 120 -6.98 4.12 15.12
CA VAL A 120 -5.76 4.07 15.95
C VAL A 120 -4.84 5.28 15.78
N GLY A 121 -5.27 6.33 15.08
CA GLY A 121 -4.52 7.57 14.92
C GLY A 121 -3.29 7.46 14.00
N VAL A 122 -3.33 6.55 13.02
CA VAL A 122 -2.29 6.37 12.00
C VAL A 122 -2.74 7.05 10.70
N THR A 123 -1.83 7.81 10.08
CA THR A 123 -2.09 8.49 8.79
C THR A 123 -1.60 7.65 7.62
N PHE A 124 -2.43 7.47 6.59
CA PHE A 124 -1.96 6.93 5.32
C PHE A 124 -1.39 8.05 4.45
N VAL A 125 -0.18 7.83 3.96
CA VAL A 125 0.50 8.68 2.98
C VAL A 125 0.62 7.90 1.69
N PHE A 126 -0.04 8.36 0.64
CA PHE A 126 0.03 7.74 -0.67
C PHE A 126 1.22 8.32 -1.44
N ASN A 127 2.19 7.47 -1.78
CA ASN A 127 3.36 7.82 -2.57
C ASN A 127 3.28 7.10 -3.92
N THR A 128 2.91 7.82 -4.97
CA THR A 128 2.60 7.27 -6.28
C THR A 128 3.39 7.97 -7.38
N ASN A 129 3.67 7.23 -8.46
CA ASN A 129 4.30 7.74 -9.67
C ASN A 129 3.30 8.31 -10.68
N ARG A 130 2.01 8.34 -10.32
CA ARG A 130 0.92 9.03 -11.05
C ARG A 130 1.17 10.53 -11.16
N SER A 131 0.66 11.17 -12.22
CA SER A 131 0.98 12.57 -12.59
C SER A 131 -0.23 13.43 -12.91
#